data_AF-A0A5J4PV67-F1
#
_entry.id   AF-A0A5J4PV67-F1
#
_cell.length_a   1.000
_cell.length_b   1.000
_cell.length_c   1.000
_cell.angle_alpha   90.00
_cell.angle_beta   90.00
_cell.angle_gamma   90.00
#
_symmetry.space_group_name_H-M   'P 1'
#
loop_
_entity.id
_entity.type
_entity.pdbx_description
1 polymer ?
#
loop_
_entity_poly.entity_id
_entity_poly.type
_entity_poly.pdbx_seq_one_letter_code
_entity_poly.pdbx_strand_id
1 'polypeptide(L)'
;DFNIKLVEDSLTEKWDNDYDLIVMNPPFVSWELLKNKESRDAVLEALSTALKDGKPNLASAFFYKSAKSLKQNGVIGCVLPSTILTSNTYGKLRNELQEELTLNLVAKLGNYVFEDALTDVSFLIGKKSSSNTLPKLLWNKNEKGIAQYVLRDLRKMDANKQLTIEEKSYSIYTPSYFPIVSDSWKVISSLEDKFLKNIKRFVSDGLLTTVSDIFKVQQGIRQGKKNVFKIKKEKYDIMPNVEQKLFRPVIDNDAIKNGQMFDLNYIWYPYNSSWSSFRNLPYVLDVNIVEGKTHPITPFCLSDFADL
;
A
#
# COMPACT_ATOMS: atom_id res chain seq x y z
N ASP A 1 -39.72 14.97 12.52
CA ASP A 1 -38.87 16.14 12.25
C ASP A 1 -37.45 15.71 11.95
N PHE A 2 -36.87 16.23 10.88
CA PHE A 2 -35.46 16.03 10.55
C PHE A 2 -34.68 17.27 10.99
N ASN A 3 -33.57 17.08 11.70
CA ASN A 3 -32.64 18.17 11.99
C ASN A 3 -31.50 18.13 10.97
N ILE A 4 -31.32 19.22 10.22
CA ILE A 4 -30.26 19.37 9.23
C ILE A 4 -29.32 20.46 9.74
N LYS A 5 -28.06 20.09 9.99
CA LYS A 5 -27.00 21.02 10.41
C LYS A 5 -25.99 21.17 9.27
N LEU A 6 -25.78 22.41 8.82
CA LEU A 6 -24.64 22.73 7.98
C LEU A 6 -23.40 22.90 8.85
N VAL A 7 -22.29 22.30 8.41
CA VAL A 7 -21.00 22.30 9.13
C VAL A 7 -19.92 22.68 8.12
N GLU A 8 -18.96 23.53 8.53
CA GLU A 8 -17.83 23.92 7.68
C GLU A 8 -16.83 22.77 7.49
N ASP A 9 -16.33 22.20 8.59
CA ASP A 9 -15.46 21.01 8.56
C ASP A 9 -15.96 19.94 9.54
N SER A 10 -16.50 18.85 8.99
CA SER A 10 -17.03 17.76 9.80
C SER A 10 -15.95 17.00 10.58
N LEU A 11 -14.67 17.09 10.18
CA LEU A 11 -13.58 16.42 10.86
C LEU A 11 -13.16 17.15 12.15
N THR A 12 -13.33 18.46 12.23
CA THR A 12 -13.02 19.27 13.43
C THR A 12 -14.20 19.38 14.40
N GLU A 13 -15.44 19.22 13.93
CA GLU A 13 -16.60 19.21 14.82
C GLU A 13 -16.51 18.10 15.88
N LYS A 14 -16.97 18.38 17.10
CA LYS A 14 -17.13 17.33 18.10
C LYS A 14 -18.30 16.42 17.72
N TRP A 15 -18.01 15.13 17.54
CA TRP A 15 -19.02 14.10 17.33
C TRP A 15 -19.28 13.41 18.65
N ASP A 16 -20.54 13.15 18.96
CA ASP A 16 -20.89 12.29 20.09
C ASP A 16 -20.62 10.81 19.73
N ASN A 17 -20.72 9.94 20.73
CA ASN A 17 -20.44 8.51 20.58
C ASN A 17 -21.71 7.65 20.68
N ASP A 18 -22.84 8.21 20.26
CA ASP A 18 -24.18 7.66 20.46
C ASP A 18 -24.95 7.40 19.14
N TYR A 19 -24.26 7.45 17.99
CA TYR A 19 -24.92 7.30 16.69
C TYR A 19 -25.32 5.84 16.39
N ASP A 20 -26.57 5.66 16.00
CA ASP A 20 -27.15 4.41 15.49
C ASP A 20 -26.60 4.00 14.12
N LEU A 21 -26.46 4.98 13.23
CA LEU A 21 -26.11 4.77 11.84
C LEU A 21 -25.25 5.93 11.35
N ILE A 22 -24.12 5.61 10.75
CA ILE A 22 -23.29 6.58 10.02
C ILE A 22 -23.14 6.09 8.58
N VAL A 23 -23.52 6.91 7.61
CA VAL A 23 -23.33 6.63 6.18
C VAL A 23 -22.49 7.74 5.58
N MET A 24 -21.44 7.39 4.84
CA MET A 24 -20.56 8.40 4.26
C MET A 24 -19.88 7.99 2.95
N ASN A 25 -19.59 9.00 2.15
CA ASN A 25 -18.65 8.95 1.04
C ASN A 25 -17.61 10.07 1.28
N PRO A 26 -16.63 9.86 2.18
CA PRO A 26 -15.67 10.88 2.55
C PRO A 26 -14.82 11.32 1.35
N PRO A 27 -14.25 12.54 1.38
CA PRO A 27 -13.41 13.04 0.30
C PRO A 27 -12.07 12.29 0.19
N PHE A 28 -11.64 11.97 -1.04
CA PHE A 28 -10.45 11.15 -1.32
C PHE A 28 -9.19 12.02 -1.54
N VAL A 29 -8.84 12.83 -0.55
CA VAL A 29 -7.70 13.77 -0.66
C VAL A 29 -6.43 13.13 -0.08
N SER A 30 -5.38 13.05 -0.90
CA SER A 30 -4.06 12.57 -0.43
C SER A 30 -3.36 13.63 0.42
N TRP A 31 -2.45 13.19 1.29
CA TRP A 31 -1.68 14.07 2.16
C TRP A 31 -0.94 15.19 1.42
N GLU A 32 -0.38 14.90 0.24
CA GLU A 32 0.34 15.89 -0.58
C GLU A 32 -0.56 17.03 -1.04
N LEU A 33 -1.85 16.75 -1.22
CA LEU A 33 -2.85 17.71 -1.67
C LEU A 33 -3.48 18.47 -0.52
N LEU A 34 -3.32 18.02 0.73
CA LEU A 34 -3.66 18.80 1.92
C LEU A 34 -2.63 19.93 2.06
N LYS A 35 -2.96 21.11 1.53
CA LYS A 35 -2.07 22.29 1.55
C LYS A 35 -2.16 23.09 2.85
N ASN A 36 -3.34 23.08 3.50
CA ASN A 36 -3.55 23.78 4.76
C ASN A 36 -2.99 22.96 5.94
N LYS A 37 -2.26 23.62 6.84
CA LYS A 37 -1.79 23.05 8.10
C LYS A 37 -2.94 22.60 8.99
N GLU A 38 -4.01 23.39 9.10
CA GLU A 38 -5.18 23.07 9.95
C GLU A 38 -5.84 21.76 9.52
N SER A 39 -6.01 21.55 8.21
CA SER A 39 -6.57 20.29 7.69
C SER A 39 -5.66 19.09 7.93
N ARG A 40 -4.33 19.29 7.93
CA ARG A 40 -3.37 18.23 8.29
C ARG A 40 -3.44 17.90 9.77
N ASP A 41 -3.50 18.93 10.61
CA ASP A 41 -3.61 18.78 12.06
C ASP A 41 -4.91 18.06 12.44
N ALA A 42 -6.04 18.42 11.81
CA ALA A 42 -7.33 17.73 12.01
C ALA A 42 -7.28 16.24 11.61
N VAL A 43 -6.60 15.89 10.52
CA VAL A 43 -6.40 14.49 10.10
C VAL A 43 -5.55 13.72 11.12
N LEU A 44 -4.47 14.32 11.60
CA LEU A 44 -3.60 13.71 12.61
C LEU A 44 -4.31 13.54 13.95
N GLU A 45 -5.06 14.55 14.39
CA GLU A 45 -5.85 14.50 15.62
C GLU A 45 -6.90 13.40 15.56
N ALA A 46 -7.68 13.37 14.48
CA ALA A 46 -8.71 12.35 14.27
C ALA A 46 -8.12 10.93 14.22
N LEU A 47 -6.94 10.75 13.62
CA LEU A 47 -6.27 9.45 13.54
C LEU A 47 -5.48 9.11 14.82
N SER A 48 -5.21 10.07 15.69
CA SER A 48 -4.52 9.90 16.97
C SER A 48 -3.27 8.99 16.82
N THR A 49 -3.27 7.81 17.46
CA THR A 49 -2.19 6.83 17.39
C THR A 49 -2.39 5.76 16.32
N ALA A 50 -3.50 5.74 15.58
CA ALA A 50 -3.88 4.67 14.65
C ALA A 50 -3.01 4.57 13.38
N LEU A 51 -2.01 5.44 13.24
CA LEU A 51 -1.00 5.36 12.19
C LEU A 51 0.36 5.01 12.78
N LYS A 52 1.09 4.14 12.08
CA LYS A 52 2.44 3.72 12.48
C LYS A 52 3.47 4.75 12.06
N ASP A 53 3.42 5.16 10.79
CA ASP A 53 4.18 6.21 10.12
C ASP A 53 3.52 6.48 8.76
N GLY A 54 3.53 7.72 8.26
CA GLY A 54 3.20 8.01 6.87
C GLY A 54 2.26 9.18 6.63
N LYS A 55 1.76 9.22 5.40
CA LYS A 55 0.98 10.31 4.81
C LYS A 55 -0.48 9.87 4.66
N PRO A 56 -1.36 10.09 5.66
CA PRO A 56 -2.73 9.60 5.61
C PRO A 56 -3.58 10.30 4.56
N ASN A 57 -4.62 9.61 4.12
CA ASN A 57 -5.67 10.17 3.30
C ASN A 57 -6.78 10.74 4.20
N LEU A 58 -7.41 11.83 3.81
CA LEU A 58 -8.52 12.43 4.55
C LEU A 58 -9.67 11.43 4.83
N ALA A 59 -9.95 10.54 3.88
CA ALA A 59 -10.96 9.50 4.05
C ALA A 59 -10.66 8.52 5.20
N SER A 60 -9.38 8.26 5.53
CA SER A 60 -9.06 7.38 6.67
C SER A 60 -9.39 8.04 8.00
N ALA A 61 -9.23 9.37 8.11
CA ALA A 61 -9.58 10.11 9.32
C ALA A 61 -11.09 10.09 9.57
N PHE A 62 -11.89 10.35 8.53
CA PHE A 62 -13.35 10.22 8.61
C PHE A 62 -13.78 8.79 8.95
N PHE A 63 -13.15 7.79 8.35
CA PHE A 63 -13.46 6.39 8.63
C PHE A 63 -13.23 6.04 10.10
N TYR A 64 -12.06 6.39 10.64
CA TYR A 64 -11.71 6.13 12.03
C TYR A 64 -12.62 6.90 12.99
N LYS A 65 -12.78 8.22 12.79
CA LYS A 65 -13.66 9.06 13.62
C LYS A 65 -15.08 8.51 13.67
N SER A 66 -15.64 8.15 12.51
CA SER A 66 -16.99 7.58 12.43
C SER A 66 -17.13 6.27 13.21
N ALA A 67 -16.15 5.36 13.08
CA ALA A 67 -16.17 4.12 13.83
C ALA A 67 -16.17 4.35 15.35
N LYS A 68 -15.39 5.32 15.83
CA LYS A 68 -15.34 5.71 17.25
C LYS A 68 -16.64 6.35 17.73
N SER A 69 -17.31 7.12 16.87
CA SER A 69 -18.56 7.82 17.17
C SER A 69 -19.82 6.94 17.15
N LEU A 70 -19.76 5.72 16.64
CA LEU A 70 -20.91 4.81 16.76
C LEU A 70 -21.19 4.45 18.22
N LYS A 71 -22.46 4.26 18.54
CA LYS A 71 -22.86 3.56 19.78
C LYS A 71 -22.63 2.06 19.66
N GLN A 72 -22.69 1.34 20.78
CA GLN A 72 -22.68 -0.12 20.75
C GLN A 72 -23.84 -0.65 19.89
N ASN A 73 -23.55 -1.56 18.96
CA ASN A 73 -24.44 -2.05 17.92
C ASN A 73 -24.79 -1.06 16.79
N GLY A 74 -24.25 0.16 16.80
CA GLY A 74 -24.39 1.09 15.69
C GLY A 74 -23.73 0.57 14.42
N VAL A 75 -24.23 1.01 13.26
CA VAL A 75 -23.79 0.55 11.94
C VAL A 75 -23.11 1.67 11.17
N ILE A 76 -22.04 1.34 10.47
CA ILE A 76 -21.34 2.23 9.54
C ILE A 76 -21.40 1.67 8.13
N GLY A 77 -21.78 2.50 7.18
CA GLY A 77 -21.67 2.24 5.74
C GLY A 77 -20.78 3.29 5.09
N CYS A 78 -19.67 2.89 4.48
CA CYS A 78 -18.74 3.85 3.90
C CYS A 78 -18.23 3.45 2.52
N VAL A 79 -18.05 4.47 1.68
CA VAL A 79 -17.35 4.39 0.40
C VAL A 79 -15.93 4.90 0.62
N LEU A 80 -14.92 4.07 0.39
CA LEU A 80 -13.52 4.37 0.73
C LEU A 80 -12.59 4.13 -0.45
N PRO A 81 -11.44 4.82 -0.53
CA PRO A 81 -10.36 4.41 -1.42
C PRO A 81 -9.90 2.99 -1.06
N SER A 82 -9.72 2.13 -2.06
CA SER A 82 -9.26 0.75 -1.86
C SER A 82 -7.89 0.67 -1.17
N THR A 83 -7.10 1.75 -1.22
CA THR A 83 -5.80 1.85 -0.54
C THR A 83 -5.93 1.75 0.98
N ILE A 84 -7.05 2.20 1.58
CA ILE A 84 -7.30 2.05 3.02
C ILE A 84 -7.44 0.57 3.41
N LEU A 85 -7.97 -0.27 2.51
CA LEU A 85 -8.10 -1.70 2.75
C LEU A 85 -6.81 -2.48 2.50
N THR A 86 -5.94 -1.97 1.62
CA THR A 86 -4.85 -2.76 1.03
C THR A 86 -3.44 -2.32 1.42
N SER A 87 -3.21 -1.02 1.65
CA SER A 87 -1.87 -0.50 1.92
C SER A 87 -1.40 -0.82 3.34
N ASN A 88 -0.12 -1.16 3.49
CA ASN A 88 0.53 -1.41 4.78
C ASN A 88 0.53 -0.19 5.71
N THR A 89 0.47 1.03 5.15
CA THR A 89 0.38 2.29 5.92
C THR A 89 -0.82 2.29 6.88
N TYR A 90 -1.94 1.68 6.48
CA TYR A 90 -3.17 1.62 7.27
C TYR A 90 -3.31 0.33 8.09
N GLY A 91 -2.26 -0.46 8.23
CA GLY A 91 -2.32 -1.72 8.99
C GLY A 91 -2.74 -1.51 10.45
N LYS A 92 -2.17 -0.50 11.13
CA LYS A 92 -2.52 -0.19 12.52
C LYS A 92 -3.99 0.26 12.67
N LEU A 93 -4.45 1.15 11.79
CA LEU A 93 -5.85 1.58 11.72
C LEU A 93 -6.79 0.39 11.54
N ARG A 94 -6.48 -0.54 10.61
CA ARG A 94 -7.33 -1.73 10.41
C ARG A 94 -7.35 -2.62 11.64
N ASN A 95 -6.21 -2.84 12.30
CA ASN A 95 -6.13 -3.66 13.50
C ASN A 95 -6.98 -3.06 14.64
N GLU A 96 -6.85 -1.77 14.91
CA GLU A 96 -7.64 -1.09 15.94
C GLU A 96 -9.14 -1.11 15.62
N LEU A 97 -9.52 -0.90 14.36
CA LEU A 97 -10.92 -0.96 13.96
C LEU A 97 -11.48 -2.39 13.98
N GLN A 98 -10.66 -3.42 13.77
CA GLN A 98 -11.10 -4.82 13.84
C GLN A 98 -11.46 -5.25 15.26
N GLU A 99 -10.89 -4.59 16.28
CA GLU A 99 -11.23 -4.84 17.69
C GLU A 99 -12.60 -4.25 18.08
N GLU A 100 -13.07 -3.22 17.36
CA GLU A 100 -14.32 -2.51 17.67
C GLU A 100 -15.45 -2.76 16.68
N LEU A 101 -15.11 -3.03 15.42
CA LEU A 101 -16.05 -3.26 14.34
C LEU A 101 -16.05 -4.71 13.90
N THR A 102 -17.25 -5.29 13.94
CA THR A 102 -17.56 -6.49 13.18
C THR A 102 -17.88 -6.09 11.74
N LEU A 103 -17.06 -6.52 10.79
CA LEU A 103 -17.30 -6.26 9.37
C LEU A 103 -18.39 -7.19 8.81
N ASN A 104 -19.43 -6.62 8.21
CA ASN A 104 -20.52 -7.38 7.59
C ASN A 104 -20.32 -7.56 6.09
N LEU A 105 -19.84 -6.52 5.40
CA LEU A 105 -19.56 -6.53 3.96
C LEU A 105 -18.28 -5.75 3.67
N VAL A 106 -17.40 -6.34 2.89
CA VAL A 106 -16.24 -5.66 2.30
C VAL A 106 -16.25 -5.89 0.80
N ALA A 107 -16.44 -4.82 0.04
CA ALA A 107 -16.63 -4.84 -1.40
C ALA A 107 -15.53 -4.06 -2.09
N LYS A 108 -14.88 -4.65 -3.09
CA LYS A 108 -14.01 -3.94 -4.04
C LYS A 108 -14.77 -3.74 -5.34
N LEU A 109 -15.10 -2.49 -5.65
CA LEU A 109 -15.94 -2.15 -6.80
C LEU A 109 -15.12 -1.68 -8.02
N GLY A 110 -13.91 -1.17 -7.81
CA GLY A 110 -13.05 -0.62 -8.86
C GLY A 110 -13.31 0.86 -9.12
N ASN A 111 -12.80 1.41 -10.22
CA ASN A 111 -12.92 2.83 -10.55
C ASN A 111 -14.06 3.14 -11.55
N TYR A 112 -14.61 2.15 -12.26
CA TYR A 112 -15.73 2.35 -13.19
C TYR A 112 -17.11 2.56 -12.53
N VAL A 113 -17.14 2.67 -11.20
CA VAL A 113 -18.38 2.88 -10.42
C VAL A 113 -18.82 4.33 -10.45
N PHE A 114 -17.87 5.27 -10.52
CA PHE A 114 -18.11 6.70 -10.59
C PHE A 114 -17.39 7.26 -11.81
N GLU A 115 -18.02 8.18 -12.53
CA GLU A 115 -17.52 8.69 -13.82
C GLU A 115 -16.12 9.33 -13.69
N ASP A 116 -15.86 10.03 -12.57
CA ASP A 116 -14.61 10.77 -12.33
C ASP A 116 -13.68 10.13 -11.29
N ALA A 117 -13.86 8.84 -10.97
CA ALA A 117 -12.99 8.18 -10.00
C ALA A 117 -11.59 7.88 -10.58
N LEU A 118 -10.58 8.59 -10.07
CA LEU A 118 -9.17 8.35 -10.40
C LEU A 118 -8.57 7.14 -9.67
N THR A 119 -9.27 6.60 -8.67
CA THR A 119 -8.76 5.52 -7.82
C THR A 119 -9.81 4.42 -7.64
N ASP A 120 -9.35 3.20 -7.39
CA ASP A 120 -10.23 2.08 -7.10
C ASP A 120 -11.03 2.35 -5.82
N VAL A 121 -12.35 2.18 -5.91
CA VAL A 121 -13.27 2.36 -4.79
C VAL A 121 -13.63 1.03 -4.15
N SER A 122 -13.73 1.06 -2.82
CA SER A 122 -14.32 0.01 -2.01
C SER A 122 -15.54 0.51 -1.26
N PHE A 123 -16.44 -0.41 -0.95
CA PHE A 123 -17.58 -0.19 -0.07
C PHE A 123 -17.47 -1.11 1.14
N LEU A 124 -17.77 -0.60 2.33
CA LEU A 124 -17.66 -1.33 3.59
C LEU A 124 -18.91 -1.09 4.43
N ILE A 125 -19.44 -2.18 4.99
CA ILE A 125 -20.45 -2.14 6.05
C ILE A 125 -19.86 -2.83 7.28
N GLY A 126 -19.90 -2.14 8.41
CA GLY A 126 -19.50 -2.67 9.70
C GLY A 126 -20.49 -2.32 10.79
N LYS A 127 -20.46 -3.08 11.88
CA LYS A 127 -21.24 -2.86 13.08
C LYS A 127 -20.30 -2.74 14.27
N LYS A 128 -20.52 -1.75 15.15
CA LYS A 128 -19.75 -1.62 16.39
C LYS A 128 -20.14 -2.73 17.36
N SER A 129 -19.37 -3.79 17.32
CA SER A 129 -19.51 -4.98 18.13
C SER A 129 -18.24 -5.81 18.05
N SER A 130 -17.94 -6.55 19.10
CA SER A 130 -16.88 -7.54 19.15
C SER A 130 -17.44 -8.93 18.83
N SER A 131 -17.67 -9.20 17.55
CA SER A 131 -18.13 -10.51 17.07
C SER A 131 -17.16 -11.09 16.04
N ASN A 132 -17.00 -12.41 16.06
CA ASN A 132 -16.15 -13.15 15.13
C ASN A 132 -16.88 -13.51 13.82
N THR A 133 -18.00 -12.85 13.49
CA THR A 133 -18.68 -13.12 12.22
C THR A 133 -17.81 -12.68 11.05
N LEU A 134 -17.66 -13.57 10.08
CA LEU A 134 -16.86 -13.31 8.89
C LEU A 134 -17.64 -12.40 7.91
N PRO A 135 -16.96 -11.40 7.31
CA PRO A 135 -17.63 -10.52 6.36
C PRO A 135 -17.99 -11.27 5.09
N LYS A 136 -19.08 -10.83 4.46
CA LYS A 136 -19.31 -11.12 3.05
C LYS A 136 -18.32 -10.32 2.22
N LEU A 137 -17.66 -10.97 1.27
CA LEU A 137 -16.76 -10.35 0.33
C LEU A 137 -17.44 -10.21 -1.02
N LEU A 138 -17.30 -9.05 -1.63
CA LEU A 138 -17.75 -8.77 -2.98
C LEU A 138 -16.55 -8.31 -3.79
N TRP A 139 -16.17 -9.13 -4.75
CA TRP A 139 -15.09 -8.85 -5.68
C TRP A 139 -15.67 -8.70 -7.08
N ASN A 140 -15.22 -7.72 -7.83
CA ASN A 140 -15.42 -7.70 -9.28
C ASN A 140 -14.16 -7.27 -10.03
N LYS A 141 -14.10 -7.68 -11.29
CA LYS A 141 -13.15 -7.12 -12.25
C LYS A 141 -13.39 -5.63 -12.40
N ASN A 142 -12.30 -4.89 -12.53
CA ASN A 142 -12.37 -3.46 -12.77
C ASN A 142 -12.65 -3.19 -14.25
N GLU A 143 -13.90 -3.43 -14.65
CA GLU A 143 -14.41 -3.29 -16.02
C GLU A 143 -15.73 -2.53 -16.01
N LYS A 144 -15.96 -1.73 -17.06
CA LYS A 144 -17.15 -0.87 -17.18
C LYS A 144 -18.44 -1.70 -17.10
N GLY A 145 -19.37 -1.25 -16.25
CA GLY A 145 -20.70 -1.86 -16.07
C GLY A 145 -20.77 -3.05 -15.10
N ILE A 146 -19.66 -3.71 -14.78
CA ILE A 146 -19.68 -4.91 -13.91
C ILE A 146 -20.16 -4.58 -12.49
N ALA A 147 -19.73 -3.45 -11.92
CA ALA A 147 -20.14 -3.05 -10.57
C ALA A 147 -21.67 -2.91 -10.44
N GLN A 148 -22.36 -2.40 -11.46
CA GLN A 148 -23.81 -2.25 -11.45
C GLN A 148 -24.54 -3.60 -11.41
N TYR A 149 -24.04 -4.58 -12.20
CA TYR A 149 -24.57 -5.95 -12.20
C TYR A 149 -24.37 -6.62 -10.85
N VAL A 150 -23.17 -6.49 -10.28
CA VAL A 150 -22.80 -7.03 -8.98
C VAL A 150 -23.65 -6.49 -7.84
N LEU A 151 -23.87 -5.17 -7.80
CA LEU A 151 -24.72 -4.55 -6.77
C LEU A 151 -26.19 -4.92 -6.94
N ARG A 152 -26.65 -5.14 -8.19
CA ARG A 152 -27.99 -5.68 -8.44
C ARG A 152 -28.12 -7.10 -7.92
N ASP A 153 -27.12 -7.94 -8.13
CA ASP A 153 -27.16 -9.32 -7.69
C ASP A 153 -27.04 -9.43 -6.17
N LEU A 154 -26.16 -8.63 -5.53
CA LEU A 154 -26.08 -8.52 -4.08
C LEU A 154 -27.46 -8.25 -3.45
N ARG A 155 -28.24 -7.33 -4.03
CA ARG A 155 -29.61 -7.02 -3.55
C ARG A 155 -30.60 -8.17 -3.73
N LYS A 156 -30.41 -9.02 -4.75
CA LYS A 156 -31.29 -10.15 -5.04
C LYS A 156 -30.95 -11.41 -4.24
N MET A 157 -29.74 -11.50 -3.67
CA MET A 157 -29.27 -12.68 -2.96
C MET A 157 -30.21 -13.11 -1.83
N ASP A 158 -30.67 -12.15 -1.01
CA ASP A 158 -31.56 -12.45 0.13
C ASP A 158 -32.91 -12.99 -0.34
N ALA A 159 -33.51 -12.35 -1.35
CA ALA A 159 -34.78 -12.80 -1.94
C ALA A 159 -34.66 -14.19 -2.58
N ASN A 160 -33.53 -14.47 -3.21
CA ASN A 160 -33.25 -15.75 -3.87
C ASN A 160 -32.68 -16.82 -2.92
N LYS A 161 -32.47 -16.50 -1.63
CA LYS A 161 -31.76 -17.35 -0.66
C LYS A 161 -30.38 -17.83 -1.18
N GLN A 162 -29.73 -17.04 -2.02
CA GLN A 162 -28.41 -17.34 -2.57
C GLN A 162 -27.32 -16.96 -1.56
N LEU A 163 -26.53 -17.93 -1.12
CA LEU A 163 -25.45 -17.69 -0.16
C LEU A 163 -24.18 -17.14 -0.83
N THR A 164 -23.91 -17.61 -2.05
CA THR A 164 -22.72 -17.26 -2.84
C THR A 164 -23.06 -17.03 -4.30
N ILE A 165 -22.22 -16.25 -4.97
CA ILE A 165 -22.20 -16.05 -6.43
C ILE A 165 -20.75 -16.19 -6.89
N GLU A 166 -20.51 -17.01 -7.90
CA GLU A 166 -19.19 -17.25 -8.47
C GLU A 166 -19.27 -17.13 -10.00
N GLU A 167 -18.97 -15.95 -10.51
CA GLU A 167 -18.98 -15.65 -11.93
C GLU A 167 -17.56 -15.35 -12.43
N LYS A 168 -17.37 -15.40 -13.76
CA LYS A 168 -16.05 -15.12 -14.37
C LYS A 168 -15.54 -13.71 -14.05
N SER A 169 -16.44 -12.74 -13.88
CA SER A 169 -16.09 -11.32 -13.71
C SER A 169 -16.38 -10.78 -12.31
N TYR A 170 -17.00 -11.57 -11.43
CA TYR A 170 -17.25 -11.18 -10.05
C TYR A 170 -17.57 -12.38 -9.15
N SER A 171 -17.45 -12.17 -7.85
CA SER A 171 -17.88 -13.16 -6.87
C SER A 171 -18.39 -12.49 -5.61
N ILE A 172 -19.42 -13.07 -5.01
CA ILE A 172 -19.95 -12.68 -3.71
C ILE A 172 -19.94 -13.91 -2.81
N TYR A 173 -19.14 -13.90 -1.74
CA TYR A 173 -18.99 -15.09 -0.89
C TYR A 173 -18.53 -14.72 0.52
N THR A 174 -18.73 -15.63 1.48
CA THR A 174 -18.14 -15.49 2.81
C THR A 174 -16.95 -16.46 2.90
N PRO A 175 -15.72 -15.98 3.20
CA PRO A 175 -14.55 -16.84 3.27
C PRO A 175 -14.58 -17.69 4.55
N SER A 176 -13.63 -18.61 4.69
CA SER A 176 -13.48 -19.43 5.92
C SER A 176 -12.64 -18.74 7.00
N TYR A 177 -11.93 -17.68 6.65
CA TYR A 177 -11.21 -16.78 7.55
C TYR A 177 -11.07 -15.42 6.89
N PHE A 178 -10.96 -14.36 7.70
CA PHE A 178 -10.70 -13.01 7.22
C PHE A 178 -9.82 -12.28 8.24
N PRO A 179 -8.82 -11.50 7.81
CA PRO A 179 -8.41 -11.24 6.42
C PRO A 179 -7.81 -12.46 5.68
N ILE A 180 -8.04 -12.56 4.37
CA ILE A 180 -7.49 -13.66 3.55
C ILE A 180 -6.00 -13.43 3.24
N VAL A 181 -5.66 -12.19 2.87
CA VAL A 181 -4.30 -11.73 2.60
C VAL A 181 -3.77 -11.09 3.88
N SER A 182 -2.63 -11.59 4.38
CA SER A 182 -2.01 -11.11 5.63
C SER A 182 -1.96 -9.59 5.69
N ASP A 183 -2.27 -9.05 6.86
CA ASP A 183 -2.14 -7.62 7.19
C ASP A 183 -2.95 -6.66 6.30
N SER A 184 -3.96 -7.15 5.57
CA SER A 184 -4.79 -6.34 4.68
C SER A 184 -6.25 -6.80 4.66
N TRP A 185 -7.18 -5.87 4.45
CA TRP A 185 -8.57 -6.18 4.13
C TRP A 185 -8.79 -6.32 2.62
N LYS A 186 -7.77 -6.79 1.88
CA LYS A 186 -7.83 -6.95 0.43
C LYS A 186 -8.91 -7.95 0.06
N VAL A 187 -9.86 -7.51 -0.75
CA VAL A 187 -10.89 -8.36 -1.33
C VAL A 187 -10.36 -9.02 -2.60
N ILE A 188 -10.48 -10.35 -2.67
CA ILE A 188 -10.07 -11.18 -3.80
C ILE A 188 -11.25 -12.03 -4.27
N SER A 189 -11.18 -12.53 -5.51
CA SER A 189 -12.19 -13.43 -6.03
C SER A 189 -12.26 -14.73 -5.24
N SER A 190 -13.42 -15.41 -5.30
CA SER A 190 -13.57 -16.75 -4.71
C SER A 190 -12.57 -17.76 -5.30
N LEU A 191 -12.22 -17.61 -6.58
CA LEU A 191 -11.24 -18.45 -7.26
C LEU A 191 -9.82 -18.21 -6.71
N GLU A 192 -9.43 -16.96 -6.47
CA GLU A 192 -8.16 -16.63 -5.83
C GLU A 192 -8.09 -17.15 -4.39
N ASP A 193 -9.18 -17.07 -3.60
CA ASP A 193 -9.22 -17.65 -2.25
C ASP A 193 -9.01 -19.17 -2.28
N LYS A 194 -9.72 -19.88 -3.17
CA LYS A 194 -9.53 -21.33 -3.38
C LYS A 194 -8.11 -21.66 -3.79
N PHE A 195 -7.52 -20.87 -4.70
CA PHE A 195 -6.14 -21.04 -5.14
C PHE A 195 -5.14 -20.86 -3.99
N LEU A 196 -5.27 -19.79 -3.19
CA LEU A 196 -4.40 -19.54 -2.04
C LEU A 196 -4.51 -20.64 -0.98
N LYS A 197 -5.71 -21.17 -0.75
CA LYS A 197 -5.91 -22.34 0.14
C LYS A 197 -5.15 -23.57 -0.34
N ASN A 198 -5.18 -23.84 -1.65
CA ASN A 198 -4.44 -24.96 -2.23
C ASN A 198 -2.92 -24.77 -2.09
N ILE A 199 -2.41 -23.56 -2.32
CA ILE A 199 -0.99 -23.23 -2.11
C ILE A 199 -0.61 -23.45 -0.65
N LYS A 200 -1.41 -22.94 0.31
CA LYS A 200 -1.16 -23.15 1.75
C LYS A 200 -1.14 -24.63 2.12
N ARG A 201 -2.07 -25.43 1.58
CA ARG A 201 -2.09 -26.88 1.79
C ARG A 201 -0.81 -27.54 1.27
N PHE A 202 -0.38 -27.22 0.04
CA PHE A 202 0.85 -27.79 -0.51
C PHE A 202 2.11 -27.38 0.26
N VAL A 203 2.14 -26.19 0.86
CA VAL A 203 3.21 -25.80 1.78
C VAL A 203 3.18 -26.66 3.05
N SER A 204 2.00 -26.85 3.66
CA SER A 204 1.84 -27.71 4.85
C SER A 204 2.20 -29.18 4.57
N ASP A 205 1.92 -29.67 3.36
CA ASP A 205 2.24 -31.03 2.93
C ASP A 205 3.74 -31.20 2.55
N GLY A 206 4.54 -30.12 2.63
CA GLY A 206 5.96 -30.13 2.26
C GLY A 206 6.23 -30.21 0.76
N LEU A 207 5.21 -30.00 -0.09
CA LEU A 207 5.32 -30.02 -1.55
C LEU A 207 5.77 -28.66 -2.12
N LEU A 208 5.56 -27.57 -1.38
CA LEU A 208 6.02 -26.22 -1.71
C LEU A 208 6.73 -25.61 -0.49
N THR A 209 7.64 -24.67 -0.76
CA THR A 209 8.29 -23.85 0.28
C THR A 209 8.28 -22.39 -0.17
N THR A 210 8.42 -21.47 0.77
CA THR A 210 8.47 -20.05 0.43
C THR A 210 9.86 -19.68 -0.10
N VAL A 211 9.93 -18.66 -0.96
CA VAL A 211 11.20 -18.13 -1.48
C VAL A 211 12.11 -17.70 -0.32
N SER A 212 11.56 -17.16 0.77
CA SER A 212 12.31 -16.76 1.96
C SER A 212 12.96 -17.91 2.73
N ASP A 213 12.43 -19.14 2.58
CA ASP A 213 13.02 -20.32 3.24
C ASP A 213 14.30 -20.77 2.52
N ILE A 214 14.40 -20.48 1.22
CA ILE A 214 15.55 -20.86 0.38
C ILE A 214 16.53 -19.69 0.20
N PHE A 215 16.01 -18.49 -0.03
CA PHE A 215 16.77 -17.34 -0.46
C PHE A 215 16.67 -16.18 0.52
N LYS A 216 17.82 -15.57 0.83
CA LYS A 216 17.87 -14.27 1.49
C LYS A 216 17.67 -13.16 0.47
N VAL A 217 16.43 -12.72 0.32
CA VAL A 217 16.08 -11.61 -0.57
C VAL A 217 16.63 -10.30 0.00
N GLN A 218 17.39 -9.56 -0.80
CA GLN A 218 17.90 -8.24 -0.45
C GLN A 218 17.50 -7.24 -1.53
N GLN A 219 17.25 -6.00 -1.09
CA GLN A 219 17.04 -4.91 -2.04
C GLN A 219 18.38 -4.53 -2.69
N GLY A 220 18.39 -4.39 -4.02
CA GLY A 220 19.55 -3.87 -4.74
C GLY A 220 19.87 -2.41 -4.39
N ILE A 221 21.03 -1.93 -4.85
CA ILE A 221 21.50 -0.57 -4.58
C ILE A 221 20.49 0.50 -5.04
N ARG A 222 20.14 1.44 -4.14
CA ARG A 222 19.33 2.62 -4.48
C ARG A 222 20.26 3.74 -4.91
N GLN A 223 20.30 4.07 -6.19
CA GLN A 223 21.31 4.96 -6.79
C GLN A 223 21.02 6.48 -6.63
N GLY A 224 20.01 6.88 -5.85
CA GLY A 224 19.61 8.29 -5.74
C GLY A 224 19.28 8.90 -7.11
N LYS A 225 20.02 9.95 -7.51
CA LYS A 225 19.88 10.60 -8.82
C LYS A 225 20.32 9.65 -9.93
N LYS A 226 19.36 9.24 -10.78
CA LYS A 226 19.57 8.22 -11.81
C LYS A 226 20.75 8.57 -12.73
N ASN A 227 21.59 7.57 -12.98
CA ASN A 227 22.65 7.55 -13.98
C ASN A 227 23.86 8.47 -13.76
N VAL A 228 23.98 9.19 -12.63
CA VAL A 228 25.15 10.05 -12.36
C VAL A 228 26.43 9.23 -12.22
N PHE A 229 26.35 8.09 -11.53
CA PHE A 229 27.50 7.22 -11.24
C PHE A 229 27.60 6.02 -12.19
N LYS A 230 26.84 5.99 -13.28
CA LYS A 230 26.75 4.84 -14.18
C LYS A 230 27.35 5.17 -15.54
N ILE A 231 28.16 4.27 -16.06
CA ILE A 231 28.72 4.34 -17.41
C ILE A 231 28.39 3.06 -18.17
N LYS A 232 28.31 3.14 -19.50
CA LYS A 232 28.18 1.95 -20.33
C LYS A 232 29.51 1.23 -20.48
N LYS A 233 29.44 -0.05 -20.85
CA LYS A 233 30.61 -0.88 -21.13
C LYS A 233 31.58 -0.26 -22.13
N GLU A 234 31.09 0.39 -23.17
CA GLU A 234 31.97 1.00 -24.18
C GLU A 234 32.85 2.11 -23.58
N LYS A 235 32.35 2.85 -22.59
CA LYS A 235 33.12 3.87 -21.88
C LYS A 235 34.08 3.26 -20.85
N TYR A 236 33.68 2.14 -20.23
CA TYR A 236 34.53 1.42 -19.28
C TYR A 236 35.75 0.80 -19.99
N ASP A 237 35.55 0.17 -21.14
CA ASP A 237 36.58 -0.57 -21.87
C ASP A 237 37.72 0.35 -22.38
N ILE A 238 37.43 1.63 -22.65
CA ILE A 238 38.43 2.62 -23.10
C ILE A 238 39.12 3.40 -21.96
N MET A 239 38.69 3.18 -20.71
CA MET A 239 39.16 3.93 -19.53
C MET A 239 40.53 3.41 -19.04
N PRO A 240 41.40 4.25 -18.46
CA PRO A 240 42.66 3.78 -17.89
C PRO A 240 42.46 2.72 -16.79
N ASN A 241 43.36 1.74 -16.72
CA ASN A 241 43.31 0.64 -15.74
C ASN A 241 43.20 1.10 -14.28
N VAL A 242 43.73 2.27 -13.94
CA VAL A 242 43.65 2.84 -12.58
C VAL A 242 42.21 3.26 -12.25
N GLU A 243 41.52 3.87 -13.21
CA GLU A 243 40.13 4.32 -13.04
C GLU A 243 39.13 3.18 -13.16
N GLN A 244 39.37 2.19 -14.03
CA GLN A 244 38.52 0.98 -14.13
C GLN A 244 38.35 0.27 -12.78
N LYS A 245 39.37 0.33 -11.89
CA LYS A 245 39.31 -0.24 -10.53
C LYS A 245 38.26 0.42 -9.64
N LEU A 246 37.88 1.66 -9.93
CA LEU A 246 36.85 2.42 -9.22
C LEU A 246 35.43 2.08 -9.70
N PHE A 247 35.28 1.22 -10.71
CA PHE A 247 33.98 0.81 -11.24
C PHE A 247 33.75 -0.69 -11.05
N ARG A 248 32.47 -1.07 -10.95
CA ARG A 248 32.01 -2.47 -10.86
C ARG A 248 30.85 -2.70 -11.82
N PRO A 249 30.70 -3.90 -12.40
CA PRO A 249 29.55 -4.22 -13.22
C PRO A 249 28.27 -4.06 -12.40
N VAL A 250 27.22 -3.54 -13.03
CA VAL A 250 25.90 -3.38 -12.41
C VAL A 250 24.84 -3.98 -13.33
N ILE A 251 24.00 -4.83 -12.75
CA ILE A 251 22.84 -5.40 -13.43
C ILE A 251 21.64 -4.50 -13.13
N ASP A 252 21.12 -3.87 -14.18
CA ASP A 252 19.83 -3.17 -14.17
C ASP A 252 18.85 -3.83 -15.13
N ASN A 253 17.67 -3.23 -15.31
CA ASN A 253 16.60 -3.82 -16.12
C ASN A 253 17.03 -4.10 -17.57
N ASP A 254 17.95 -3.28 -18.13
CA ASP A 254 18.40 -3.44 -19.51
C ASP A 254 19.44 -4.56 -19.67
N ALA A 255 20.11 -4.93 -18.57
CA ALA A 255 21.13 -5.97 -18.50
C ALA A 255 20.57 -7.40 -18.43
N ILE A 256 19.26 -7.57 -18.25
CA ILE A 256 18.60 -8.89 -18.20
C ILE A 256 17.75 -9.07 -19.45
N LYS A 257 18.11 -10.02 -20.32
CA LYS A 257 17.37 -10.34 -21.55
C LYS A 257 17.24 -11.85 -21.72
N ASN A 258 16.03 -12.33 -21.97
CA ASN A 258 15.74 -13.74 -22.23
C ASN A 258 16.32 -14.68 -21.15
N GLY A 259 16.29 -14.27 -19.88
CA GLY A 259 16.83 -15.06 -18.76
C GLY A 259 18.35 -15.06 -18.64
N GLN A 260 19.06 -14.25 -19.41
CA GLN A 260 20.52 -14.09 -19.35
C GLN A 260 20.90 -12.70 -18.83
N MET A 261 22.03 -12.62 -18.12
CA MET A 261 22.61 -11.38 -17.63
C MET A 261 23.77 -10.95 -18.52
N PHE A 262 23.84 -9.66 -18.82
CA PHE A 262 24.87 -9.06 -19.66
C PHE A 262 25.54 -7.90 -18.92
N ASP A 263 26.86 -7.85 -18.94
CA ASP A 263 27.62 -6.71 -18.44
C ASP A 263 27.50 -5.54 -19.43
N LEU A 264 26.42 -4.78 -19.33
CA LEU A 264 26.16 -3.62 -20.18
C LEU A 264 26.58 -2.30 -19.52
N ASN A 265 26.52 -2.25 -18.20
CA ASN A 265 26.68 -1.05 -17.40
C ASN A 265 27.64 -1.29 -16.24
N TYR A 266 28.36 -0.22 -15.87
CA TYR A 266 29.28 -0.18 -14.74
C TYR A 266 28.91 0.99 -13.83
N ILE A 267 28.95 0.77 -12.53
CA ILE A 267 28.70 1.81 -11.52
C ILE A 267 29.99 2.17 -10.79
N TRP A 268 30.17 3.45 -10.51
CA TRP A 268 31.25 3.94 -9.67
C TRP A 268 31.08 3.39 -8.25
N TYR A 269 32.10 2.68 -7.79
CA TYR A 269 32.15 1.95 -6.54
C TYR A 269 33.59 1.97 -6.00
N PRO A 270 34.04 3.07 -5.38
CA PRO A 270 35.42 3.31 -4.96
C PRO A 270 35.75 2.66 -3.60
N TYR A 271 35.10 1.55 -3.28
CA TYR A 271 35.25 0.86 -2.01
C TYR A 271 35.97 -0.48 -2.21
N ASN A 272 36.86 -0.81 -1.29
CA ASN A 272 37.47 -2.14 -1.24
C ASN A 272 36.60 -3.14 -0.45
N SER A 273 37.06 -4.39 -0.32
CA SER A 273 36.34 -5.47 0.37
C SER A 273 36.09 -5.21 1.86
N SER A 274 36.86 -4.29 2.48
CA SER A 274 36.67 -3.86 3.88
C SER A 274 35.80 -2.60 4.00
N TRP A 275 35.12 -2.17 2.94
CA TRP A 275 34.28 -0.97 2.89
C TRP A 275 35.02 0.35 3.15
N SER A 276 36.35 0.31 3.22
CA SER A 276 37.18 1.51 3.22
C SER A 276 37.26 2.06 1.80
N SER A 277 37.13 3.37 1.66
CA SER A 277 37.42 4.04 0.40
C SER A 277 38.89 3.85 0.04
N PHE A 278 39.21 3.79 -1.25
CA PHE A 278 40.59 3.84 -1.73
C PHE A 278 41.22 5.20 -1.38
N ARG A 279 41.63 5.42 -0.12
CA ARG A 279 42.28 6.66 0.35
C ARG A 279 43.72 6.83 -0.17
N ASN A 280 44.29 5.82 -0.82
CA ASN A 280 45.69 5.82 -1.27
C ASN A 280 45.82 5.78 -2.80
N LEU A 281 45.20 6.74 -3.49
CA LEU A 281 45.58 7.09 -4.86
C LEU A 281 46.33 8.43 -4.82
N PRO A 282 47.62 8.51 -5.23
CA PRO A 282 48.40 9.76 -5.23
C PRO A 282 47.87 10.81 -6.22
N TYR A 283 46.88 10.46 -7.03
CA TYR A 283 46.30 11.32 -8.05
C TYR A 283 44.78 11.11 -8.06
N VAL A 284 44.09 11.63 -7.06
CA VAL A 284 42.71 12.05 -7.29
C VAL A 284 42.85 13.40 -7.97
N LEU A 285 42.73 13.41 -9.30
CA LEU A 285 42.52 14.65 -10.04
C LEU A 285 41.38 15.40 -9.37
N ASP A 286 41.64 16.65 -9.01
CA ASP A 286 40.67 17.60 -8.45
C ASP A 286 39.42 17.64 -9.35
N VAL A 287 38.43 16.84 -9.00
CA VAL A 287 37.05 17.15 -9.33
C VAL A 287 36.62 18.09 -8.24
N ASN A 288 36.55 19.39 -8.56
CA ASN A 288 36.07 20.44 -7.65
C ASN A 288 34.71 20.04 -7.04
N ILE A 289 34.75 19.48 -5.84
CA ILE A 289 33.59 19.28 -4.98
C ILE A 289 33.77 20.30 -3.86
N VAL A 290 32.94 21.34 -3.93
CA VAL A 290 32.87 22.45 -2.98
C VAL A 290 32.70 21.93 -1.55
N GLU A 291 33.43 22.55 -0.63
CA GLU A 291 33.60 22.18 0.77
C GLU A 291 32.29 22.05 1.58
N GLY A 292 32.23 21.02 2.45
CA GLY A 292 31.16 20.87 3.44
C GLY A 292 31.41 19.71 4.43
N LYS A 293 31.93 20.07 5.60
CA LYS A 293 32.21 19.31 6.84
C LYS A 293 31.61 17.90 7.03
N THR A 294 32.48 16.96 7.40
CA THR A 294 32.20 15.56 7.75
C THR A 294 31.75 15.36 9.21
N HIS A 295 30.73 14.53 9.42
CA HIS A 295 30.52 13.73 10.64
C HIS A 295 30.11 12.28 10.26
N PRO A 296 30.33 11.28 11.13
CA PRO A 296 30.37 9.86 10.76
C PRO A 296 28.96 9.29 10.63
N ILE A 297 28.69 8.58 9.54
CA ILE A 297 27.32 8.13 9.23
C ILE A 297 27.31 6.65 8.79
N THR A 298 26.43 5.92 9.47
CA THR A 298 25.88 4.58 9.26
C THR A 298 25.24 4.42 7.86
N PRO A 299 24.91 3.21 7.37
CA PRO A 299 24.93 2.87 5.94
C PRO A 299 24.09 3.82 5.07
N PHE A 300 24.79 4.66 4.31
CA PHE A 300 24.20 5.72 3.50
C PHE A 300 23.42 5.17 2.31
N CYS A 301 22.21 5.71 2.17
CA CYS A 301 21.46 5.78 0.94
C CYS A 301 22.20 6.75 -0.02
N LEU A 302 22.35 6.45 -1.31
CA LEU A 302 22.92 7.40 -2.30
C LEU A 302 22.00 8.62 -2.58
N SER A 303 21.01 8.90 -1.72
CA SER A 303 20.13 10.07 -1.80
C SER A 303 20.82 11.38 -1.42
N ASP A 304 21.92 11.32 -0.67
CA ASP A 304 22.42 12.50 0.03
C ASP A 304 23.42 13.33 -0.80
N PHE A 305 23.46 13.05 -2.12
CA PHE A 305 24.12 13.86 -3.15
C PHE A 305 23.12 14.53 -4.12
N ALA A 306 21.82 14.52 -3.81
CA ALA A 306 20.78 15.05 -4.71
C ALA A 306 20.42 16.54 -4.51
N ASP A 307 20.87 17.18 -3.43
CA ASP A 307 20.68 18.62 -3.19
C ASP A 307 22.03 19.36 -3.22
N LEU A 308 22.67 19.36 -4.39
CA LEU A 308 23.70 20.31 -4.84
C LEU A 308 23.59 20.47 -6.37
#